data_AF-A0A090GN34-F1
#
_entry.id   AF-A0A090GN34-F1
#
_cell.length_a   1.000
_cell.length_b   1.000
_cell.length_c   1.000
_cell.angle_alpha   90.00
_cell.angle_beta   90.00
_cell.angle_gamma   90.00
#
_symmetry.space_group_name_H-M   'P 1'
#
loop_
_entity.id
_entity.type
_entity.pdbx_description
1 polymer ?
#
loop_
_entity_poly.entity_id
_entity_poly.type
_entity_poly.pdbx_seq_one_letter_code
_entity_poly.pdbx_strand_id
1 'polypeptide(L)'
;MRPASNLLLLCALLSACSGSSGDWRADAIASAEARMRGLINNPEASFSHVDLSGDSASGQTCGVVASKVGVFTKEARFIVYIDGAGPYVEPGLGSSMSQADFDWAWKNDCVNEGYKG
;
A
#
# COMPACT_ATOMS: atom_id res chain seq x y z
N MET A 1 -14.08 -53.89 -9.90
CA MET A 1 -14.57 -52.63 -10.50
C MET A 1 -14.55 -51.56 -9.41
N ARG A 2 -13.83 -50.45 -9.63
CA ARG A 2 -13.97 -49.19 -8.87
C ARG A 2 -15.20 -48.43 -9.45
N PRO A 3 -15.83 -47.53 -8.68
CA PRO A 3 -15.33 -46.14 -8.50
C PRO A 3 -15.16 -45.82 -7.00
N ALA A 4 -14.16 -45.11 -6.46
CA ALA A 4 -13.49 -43.88 -6.89
C ALA A 4 -14.48 -42.74 -7.18
N SER A 5 -15.04 -42.13 -6.14
CA SER A 5 -15.42 -40.72 -6.09
C SER A 5 -16.12 -40.41 -4.77
N ASN A 6 -15.48 -39.60 -3.92
CA ASN A 6 -16.09 -38.65 -2.97
C ASN A 6 -15.13 -38.20 -1.85
N LEU A 7 -13.86 -38.61 -1.89
CA LEU A 7 -12.87 -38.24 -0.86
C LEU A 7 -11.96 -37.04 -1.23
N LEU A 8 -12.29 -36.25 -2.26
CA LEU A 8 -11.40 -35.18 -2.77
C LEU A 8 -12.05 -33.79 -2.90
N LEU A 9 -13.19 -33.53 -2.25
CA LEU A 9 -13.91 -32.25 -2.42
C LEU A 9 -14.12 -31.43 -1.15
N LEU A 10 -13.48 -31.79 -0.02
CA LEU A 10 -13.64 -31.06 1.24
C LEU A 10 -12.33 -30.56 1.87
N CYS A 11 -11.18 -30.74 1.22
CA CYS A 11 -9.88 -30.27 1.72
C CYS A 11 -9.40 -28.94 1.09
N ALA A 12 -10.21 -28.28 0.25
CA ALA A 12 -9.76 -27.13 -0.56
C ALA A 12 -10.37 -25.77 -0.14
N LEU A 13 -10.99 -25.64 1.05
CA LEU A 13 -11.66 -24.40 1.47
C LEU A 13 -11.29 -23.88 2.86
N LEU A 14 -10.17 -24.33 3.45
CA LEU A 14 -9.75 -23.87 4.79
C LEU A 14 -8.31 -23.32 4.85
N SER A 15 -7.69 -22.98 3.72
CA SER A 15 -6.33 -22.38 3.71
C SER A 15 -6.29 -20.86 3.82
N ALA A 16 -7.39 -20.20 4.22
CA ALA A 16 -7.36 -18.79 4.54
C ALA A 16 -8.28 -18.52 5.74
N CYS A 17 -7.71 -18.60 6.95
CA CYS A 17 -8.02 -17.77 8.12
C CYS A 17 -7.25 -18.32 9.34
N SER A 18 -5.95 -18.56 9.18
CA SER A 18 -5.00 -18.63 10.29
C SER A 18 -4.02 -17.48 10.14
N GLY A 19 -4.54 -16.26 10.08
CA GLY A 19 -3.76 -15.04 10.21
C GLY A 19 -4.26 -14.35 11.46
N SER A 20 -3.41 -14.25 12.48
CA SER A 20 -3.69 -13.60 13.76
C SER A 20 -4.60 -12.38 13.62
N SER A 21 -5.52 -12.21 14.55
CA SER A 21 -5.85 -10.87 14.99
C SER A 21 -4.55 -10.05 15.17
N GLY A 22 -4.33 -9.06 14.32
CA GLY A 22 -3.73 -7.81 14.78
C GLY A 22 -2.24 -7.58 14.54
N ASP A 23 -1.72 -7.82 13.34
CA ASP A 23 -0.68 -6.91 12.84
C ASP A 23 -1.23 -5.97 11.78
N TRP A 24 -2.08 -5.05 12.25
CA TRP A 24 -2.67 -3.98 11.45
C TRP A 24 -1.62 -3.19 10.65
N ARG A 25 -0.34 -3.24 11.04
CA ARG A 25 0.75 -2.55 10.36
C ARG A 25 1.05 -3.17 9.01
N ALA A 26 1.18 -4.49 8.95
CA ALA A 26 1.42 -5.20 7.70
C ALA A 26 0.23 -5.02 6.74
N ASP A 27 -0.99 -5.08 7.28
CA ASP A 27 -2.21 -4.85 6.50
C ASP A 27 -2.32 -3.40 6.00
N ALA A 28 -1.96 -2.43 6.83
CA ALA A 28 -1.96 -1.01 6.45
C ALA A 28 -0.97 -0.74 5.30
N ILE A 29 0.25 -1.27 5.40
CA ILE A 29 1.26 -1.15 4.34
C ILE A 29 0.78 -1.81 3.05
N ALA A 30 0.29 -3.05 3.12
CA ALA A 30 -0.19 -3.77 1.94
C ALA A 30 -1.38 -3.05 1.28
N SER A 31 -2.31 -2.53 2.09
CA SER A 31 -3.44 -1.72 1.62
C SER A 31 -2.98 -0.42 0.96
N ALA A 32 -2.01 0.27 1.55
CA ALA A 32 -1.44 1.49 0.98
C ALA A 32 -0.81 1.26 -0.40
N GLU A 33 0.02 0.21 -0.53
CA GLU A 33 0.60 -0.13 -1.83
C GLU A 33 -0.46 -0.52 -2.87
N ALA A 34 -1.48 -1.28 -2.47
CA ALA A 34 -2.57 -1.67 -3.37
C ALA A 34 -3.35 -0.44 -3.88
N ARG A 35 -3.65 0.51 -2.98
CA ARG A 35 -4.29 1.79 -3.34
C ARG A 35 -3.42 2.60 -4.28
N MET A 36 -2.11 2.66 -4.03
CA MET A 36 -1.15 3.33 -4.90
C MET A 36 -1.10 2.71 -6.30
N ARG A 37 -1.02 1.37 -6.41
CA ARG A 37 -1.09 0.64 -7.69
C ARG A 37 -2.38 0.96 -8.45
N GLY A 38 -3.51 1.05 -7.73
CA GLY A 38 -4.80 1.45 -8.27
C GLY A 38 -4.83 2.89 -8.79
N LEU A 39 -4.30 3.84 -8.02
CA LEU A 39 -4.24 5.27 -8.40
C LEU A 39 -3.43 5.48 -9.68
N ILE A 40 -2.24 4.88 -9.74
CA ILE A 40 -1.31 5.05 -10.88
C ILE A 40 -1.61 4.10 -12.05
N ASN A 41 -2.62 3.22 -11.89
CA ASN A 41 -3.02 2.20 -12.85
C ASN A 41 -1.84 1.34 -13.35
N ASN A 42 -0.94 0.95 -12.44
CA ASN A 42 0.19 0.08 -12.75
C ASN A 42 0.35 -1.00 -11.66
N PRO A 43 -0.06 -2.26 -11.93
CA PRO A 43 0.10 -3.35 -10.97
C PRO A 43 1.57 -3.75 -10.74
N GLU A 44 2.47 -3.45 -11.69
CA GLU A 44 3.90 -3.74 -11.59
C GLU A 44 4.69 -2.65 -10.86
N ALA A 45 4.03 -1.63 -10.31
CA ALA A 45 4.72 -0.61 -9.54
C ALA A 45 5.42 -1.22 -8.32
N SER A 46 6.67 -0.80 -8.11
CA SER A 46 7.51 -1.24 -7.01
C SER A 46 7.57 -0.18 -5.93
N PHE A 47 7.66 -0.62 -4.68
CA PHE A 47 7.65 0.23 -3.50
C PHE A 47 8.96 0.06 -2.75
N SER A 48 9.47 1.17 -2.22
CA SER A 48 10.72 1.21 -1.47
C SER A 48 10.61 2.24 -0.36
N HIS A 49 11.46 2.10 0.66
CA HIS A 49 11.47 3.02 1.80
C HIS A 49 10.07 3.15 2.42
N VAL A 50 9.32 2.06 2.52
CA VAL A 50 7.95 2.09 3.04
C VAL A 50 8.00 1.94 4.55
N ASP A 51 7.40 2.89 5.24
CA ASP A 51 7.32 2.90 6.69
C ASP A 51 5.95 3.41 7.16
N LEU A 52 5.58 3.02 8.36
CA LEU A 52 4.28 3.26 8.96
C LEU A 52 4.45 4.07 10.24
N SER A 53 3.79 5.22 10.29
CA SER A 53 3.75 6.07 11.49
C SER A 53 2.33 6.04 12.10
N GLY A 54 2.23 6.33 13.41
CA GLY A 54 0.96 6.39 14.14
C GLY A 54 0.41 5.03 14.61
N ASP A 55 -0.93 4.94 14.68
CA ASP A 55 -1.68 3.78 15.20
C ASP A 55 -2.73 3.24 14.21
N SER A 56 -3.47 2.21 14.59
CA SER A 56 -4.44 1.53 13.71
C SER A 56 -5.66 2.35 13.31
N ALA A 57 -5.87 3.53 13.91
CA ALA A 57 -7.02 4.39 13.63
C ALA A 57 -6.62 5.67 12.90
N SER A 58 -5.43 6.20 13.21
CA SER A 58 -4.95 7.51 12.73
C SER A 58 -3.63 7.45 11.98
N GLY A 59 -3.03 6.27 11.85
CA GLY A 59 -1.73 6.10 11.23
C GLY A 59 -1.72 6.32 9.72
N GLN A 60 -0.51 6.30 9.18
CA GLN A 60 -0.24 6.63 7.80
C GLN A 60 0.98 5.85 7.31
N THR A 61 0.87 5.37 6.07
CA THR A 61 1.98 4.74 5.34
C THR A 61 2.59 5.76 4.41
N CYS A 62 3.89 5.94 4.51
CA CYS A 62 4.67 6.79 3.62
C CYS A 62 5.74 5.97 2.92
N GLY A 63 6.16 6.39 1.73
CA GLY A 63 7.26 5.73 1.04
C GLY A 63 7.50 6.26 -0.35
N VAL A 64 8.28 5.53 -1.13
CA VAL A 64 8.60 5.84 -2.52
C VAL A 64 8.00 4.75 -3.42
N VAL A 65 7.29 5.17 -4.45
CA VAL A 65 6.78 4.31 -5.51
C VAL A 65 7.54 4.58 -6.80
N ALA A 66 7.94 3.52 -7.49
CA ALA A 66 8.51 3.56 -8.82
C ALA A 66 7.57 2.88 -9.82
N SER A 67 7.29 3.57 -10.94
CA SER A 67 6.35 3.09 -11.96
C SER A 67 6.83 3.45 -13.36
N LYS A 68 6.56 2.57 -14.33
CA LYS A 68 6.84 2.83 -15.75
C LYS A 68 5.81 3.80 -16.32
N VAL A 69 6.29 4.85 -16.96
CA VAL A 69 5.50 5.83 -17.72
C VAL A 69 6.07 5.87 -19.15
N GLY A 70 5.46 5.11 -20.04
CA GLY A 70 6.02 4.84 -21.37
C GLY A 70 7.31 4.03 -21.27
N VAL A 71 8.41 4.56 -21.79
CA VAL A 71 9.74 3.92 -21.74
C VAL A 71 10.57 4.31 -20.52
N PHE A 72 10.09 5.26 -19.71
CA PHE A 72 10.82 5.78 -18.55
C PHE A 72 10.27 5.18 -17.26
N THR A 73 11.14 4.95 -16.28
CA THR A 73 10.72 4.73 -14.89
C THR A 73 10.71 6.07 -14.18
N LYS A 74 9.62 6.38 -13.48
CA LYS A 74 9.51 7.54 -12.61
C LYS A 74 9.34 7.09 -11.17
N GLU A 75 9.97 7.82 -10.28
CA GLU A 75 9.83 7.66 -8.84
C GLU A 75 9.07 8.86 -8.27
N ALA A 76 8.26 8.60 -7.25
CA ALA A 76 7.54 9.63 -6.50
C ALA A 76 7.34 9.16 -5.06
N ARG A 77 7.36 10.11 -4.13
CA ARG A 77 6.91 9.90 -2.76
C ARG A 77 5.39 9.76 -2.72
N PHE A 78 4.89 8.96 -1.79
CA PHE A 78 3.47 8.78 -1.56
C PHE A 78 3.11 8.80 -0.07
N ILE A 79 1.87 9.15 0.23
CA ILE A 79 1.28 9.16 1.57
C ILE A 79 -0.10 8.51 1.46
N VAL A 80 -0.37 7.50 2.30
CA VAL A 80 -1.69 6.88 2.42
C VAL A 80 -2.09 6.80 3.88
N TYR A 81 -3.23 7.39 4.22
CA TYR A 81 -3.77 7.35 5.58
C TYR A 81 -4.64 6.11 5.78
N ILE A 82 -4.57 5.56 6.99
CA ILE A 82 -5.32 4.35 7.40
C ILE A 82 -6.81 4.62 7.49
N ASP A 83 -7.20 5.84 7.85
CA ASP A 83 -8.59 6.30 7.90
C ASP A 83 -9.27 6.34 6.52
N GLY A 84 -8.53 6.09 5.44
CA GLY A 84 -9.02 6.08 4.08
C GLY A 84 -8.76 7.37 3.31
N ALA A 85 -8.15 8.40 3.90
CA ALA A 85 -7.72 9.58 3.14
C ALA A 85 -6.57 9.24 2.16
N GLY A 86 -6.52 9.95 1.03
CA GLY A 86 -5.60 9.64 -0.07
C GLY A 86 -6.05 8.48 -0.95
N PRO A 87 -5.15 7.81 -1.70
CA PRO A 87 -3.70 8.01 -1.76
C PRO A 87 -3.28 9.38 -2.32
N TYR A 88 -2.18 9.92 -1.79
CA TYR A 88 -1.51 11.11 -2.28
C TYR A 88 -0.13 10.74 -2.81
N VAL A 89 0.26 11.31 -3.94
CA VAL A 89 1.56 11.05 -4.58
C VAL A 89 2.06 12.34 -5.22
N GLU A 90 3.38 12.49 -5.31
CA GLU A 90 3.95 13.68 -5.92
C GLU A 90 3.45 13.90 -7.37
N PRO A 91 3.34 15.17 -7.80
CA PRO A 91 3.02 15.55 -9.16
C PRO A 91 4.12 15.08 -10.13
N GLY A 92 3.99 13.82 -10.55
CA GLY A 92 4.89 13.12 -11.46
C GLY A 92 4.33 11.77 -11.90
N LEU A 93 3.55 11.14 -11.01
CA LEU A 93 2.84 9.87 -11.25
C LEU A 93 1.30 9.98 -11.16
N GLY A 94 0.75 11.13 -10.78
CA GLY A 94 -0.69 11.38 -10.72
C GLY A 94 -1.06 12.19 -9.48
N SER A 95 -1.00 13.52 -9.57
CA SER A 95 -1.21 14.38 -8.39
C SER A 95 -2.68 14.49 -8.01
N SER A 96 -2.98 14.41 -6.72
CA SER A 96 -4.26 14.82 -6.13
C SER A 96 -4.19 16.14 -5.35
N MET A 97 -2.97 16.69 -5.17
CA MET A 97 -2.71 17.98 -4.50
C MET A 97 -1.57 18.74 -5.19
N SER A 98 -1.29 19.99 -4.77
CA SER A 98 -0.12 20.72 -5.27
C SER A 98 1.18 20.15 -4.69
N GLN A 99 2.33 20.39 -5.34
CA GLN A 99 3.64 19.96 -4.80
C GLN A 99 3.89 20.58 -3.42
N ALA A 100 3.53 21.85 -3.22
CA ALA A 100 3.75 22.54 -1.96
C ALA A 100 2.93 21.91 -0.81
N ASP A 101 1.67 21.56 -1.09
CA ASP A 101 0.81 20.88 -0.12
C ASP A 101 1.34 19.48 0.19
N PHE A 102 1.80 18.76 -0.84
CA PHE A 102 2.40 17.43 -0.66
C PHE A 102 3.68 17.50 0.16
N ASP A 103 4.57 18.45 -0.11
CA ASP A 103 5.83 18.60 0.62
C ASP A 103 5.58 18.97 2.08
N TRP A 104 4.57 19.80 2.34
CA TRP A 104 4.15 20.12 3.70
C TRP A 104 3.63 18.86 4.41
N ALA A 105 2.71 18.11 3.78
CA ALA A 105 2.16 16.87 4.33
C ALA A 105 3.24 15.81 4.54
N TRP A 106 4.17 15.65 3.59
CA TRP A 106 5.30 14.75 3.74
C TRP A 106 6.16 15.09 4.96
N LYS A 107 6.48 16.37 5.12
CA LYS A 107 7.29 16.83 6.25
C LYS A 107 6.54 16.65 7.58
N ASN A 108 5.28 17.07 7.62
CA ASN A 108 4.50 17.10 8.85
C ASN A 108 3.99 15.71 9.25
N ASP A 109 3.47 14.97 8.29
CA ASP A 109 2.71 13.74 8.54
C ASP A 109 3.57 12.49 8.34
N CYS A 110 4.66 12.54 7.56
CA CYS A 110 5.59 11.40 7.48
C CYS A 110 6.80 11.62 8.37
N VAL A 111 7.61 12.64 8.07
CA VAL A 111 8.95 12.80 8.67
C VAL A 111 8.86 13.10 10.18
N ASN A 112 8.01 14.04 10.58
CA ASN A 112 7.88 14.40 12.00
C ASN A 112 7.22 13.29 12.83
N GLU A 113 6.30 12.54 12.24
CA GLU A 113 5.55 11.45 12.90
C GLU A 113 6.37 10.16 13.04
N GLY A 114 7.53 10.07 12.36
CA GLY A 114 8.51 9.03 12.65
C GLY A 114 9.04 8.28 11.45
N TYR A 115 8.61 8.56 10.22
CA TYR A 115 9.12 7.92 9.00
C TYR A 115 10.66 7.94 8.95
N LYS A 116 11.28 6.76 8.84
CA LYS A 116 12.75 6.59 8.72
C LYS A 116 13.20 5.92 7.42
N GLY A 117 12.27 5.75 6.48
CA GLY A 117 12.51 5.12 5.18
C GLY A 117 13.67 5.74 4.43
#